data_AF-A0AA37TB39-F1
#
_entry.id   AF-A0AA37TB39-F1
#
_cell.length_a   1.000
_cell.length_b   1.000
_cell.length_c   1.000
_cell.angle_alpha   90.00
_cell.angle_beta   90.00
_cell.angle_gamma   90.00
#
_symmetry.space_group_name_H-M   'P 1'
#
loop_
_entity.id
_entity.type
_entity.pdbx_description
1 polymer ?
#
loop_
_entity_poly.entity_id
_entity_poly.type
_entity_poly.pdbx_seq_one_letter_code
_entity_poly.pdbx_strand_id
1 'polypeptide(L)'
;MDETSDEVDMNFTVLSYRCTVRTHLGEYGLKYTHSFTILSHLINEEVKNQHPKIMTGALTMHSSPFRHPLVRDLAWALLSPNLLSAHALPEGISFLFPTDLFPTDLFPTDLLPTKVPDCHDTQYHKIWTWLKALDERPQTLESHLLTQGSRRIGVQFEQLLAFYFQYGPEANTIADFRQRVQIHQSHSRTPKTIGELDFLWRCQSPEQRIAPEIYKTGSHVEAAVKFYMGNGKRDVDLQDPYQWVGPNRNDRLALKLNKLFDHQLRLSHHDCAQAVISALGIEVLRTYLQLKGRLFLPWRWHLATREECTCVLPDIIASDAELGFWLRFSELSSVMNEAATGNRWAVLTRQGWMSTAVCTLSLDSTPSVSHSSGIEWVSATDDAKATHSALCEHISKYFSTFHRPILIALLTNDAQDDTQWVEQRRYFVTPDDWGV
;
A
#
# COMPACT_ATOMS: atom_id res chain seq x y z
N MET A 1 -18.71 61.62 5.87
CA MET A 1 -17.65 62.47 6.45
C MET A 1 -16.61 61.50 6.99
N ASP A 2 -16.07 60.67 6.09
CA ASP A 2 -14.89 60.94 5.22
C ASP A 2 -13.67 60.55 6.07
N GLU A 3 -12.98 59.42 5.88
CA GLU A 3 -12.61 58.66 4.67
C GLU A 3 -11.86 59.48 3.61
N THR A 4 -10.57 59.65 3.86
CA THR A 4 -9.42 59.84 2.94
C THR A 4 -8.20 59.83 3.87
N SER A 5 -7.03 59.25 3.62
CA SER A 5 -6.39 58.69 2.44
C SER A 5 -4.98 58.36 2.95
N ASP A 6 -4.48 57.14 2.79
CA ASP A 6 -3.03 56.89 2.80
C ASP A 6 -2.77 55.75 1.81
N GLU A 7 -2.72 56.18 0.56
CA GLU A 7 -2.17 55.47 -0.59
C GLU A 7 -0.71 55.91 -0.74
N VAL A 8 0.15 55.04 -1.30
CA VAL A 8 1.60 55.18 -1.60
C VAL A 8 2.47 54.58 -0.47
N ASP A 9 3.10 53.40 -0.59
CA ASP A 9 4.04 52.98 -1.64
C ASP A 9 3.96 51.46 -1.90
N MET A 10 3.47 51.08 -3.08
CA MET A 10 3.70 49.79 -3.73
C MET A 10 4.93 49.93 -4.63
N ASN A 11 6.10 49.48 -4.17
CA ASN A 11 7.19 48.86 -4.95
C ASN A 11 8.47 48.77 -4.10
N PHE A 12 9.28 47.73 -4.36
CA PHE A 12 10.52 47.35 -3.67
C PHE A 12 10.38 46.54 -2.37
N THR A 13 10.22 45.22 -2.53
CA THR A 13 11.24 44.24 -2.09
C THR A 13 11.08 42.96 -2.93
N VAL A 14 11.46 43.07 -4.21
CA VAL A 14 11.87 41.91 -5.02
C VAL A 14 13.38 41.83 -4.84
N LEU A 15 13.89 40.90 -4.02
CA LEU A 15 15.25 40.35 -4.01
C LEU A 15 15.53 39.60 -2.68
N SER A 16 15.13 38.34 -2.61
CA SER A 16 15.83 37.27 -1.88
C SER A 16 15.06 35.97 -2.14
N TYR A 17 15.76 34.85 -2.32
CA TYR A 17 15.24 33.51 -2.67
C TYR A 17 14.97 33.19 -4.16
N ARG A 18 15.84 33.68 -5.06
CA ARG A 18 16.01 33.09 -6.40
C ARG A 18 17.44 32.66 -6.76
N CYS A 19 18.35 32.51 -5.78
CA CYS A 19 19.79 32.35 -6.05
C CYS A 19 20.48 31.12 -5.42
N THR A 20 19.78 30.00 -5.20
CA THR A 20 20.45 28.76 -4.70
C THR A 20 20.20 27.52 -5.56
N VAL A 21 19.33 27.58 -6.58
CA VAL A 21 19.12 26.44 -7.49
C VAL A 21 19.75 26.67 -8.88
N ARG A 22 20.23 27.89 -9.18
CA ARG A 22 20.76 28.24 -10.52
C ARG A 22 22.28 28.11 -10.66
N THR A 23 23.02 27.85 -9.60
CA THR A 23 24.50 27.84 -9.64
C THR A 23 25.12 26.45 -9.45
N HIS A 24 24.34 25.39 -9.31
CA HIS A 24 24.87 24.01 -9.22
C HIS A 24 24.46 23.08 -10.37
N LEU A 25 23.62 23.55 -11.29
CA LEU A 25 23.14 22.75 -12.42
C LEU A 25 23.78 23.13 -13.77
N GLY A 26 24.86 23.92 -13.74
CA GLY A 26 25.67 24.28 -14.91
C GLY A 26 26.91 23.42 -15.11
N GLU A 27 27.38 22.68 -14.10
CA GLU A 27 28.65 21.94 -14.16
C GLU A 27 28.52 20.47 -14.60
N TYR A 28 27.29 19.93 -14.73
CA TYR A 28 27.08 18.50 -15.03
C TYR A 28 26.30 18.19 -16.32
N GLY A 29 26.00 19.17 -17.18
CA GLY A 29 25.54 18.88 -18.55
C GLY A 29 24.27 18.03 -18.71
N LEU A 30 23.44 17.91 -17.67
CA LEU A 30 22.21 17.12 -17.72
C LEU A 30 21.08 17.92 -18.40
N LYS A 31 20.66 17.45 -19.59
CA LYS A 31 19.53 17.99 -20.33
C LYS A 31 18.22 17.56 -19.69
N TYR A 32 17.36 18.55 -19.42
CA TYR A 32 15.99 18.42 -18.93
C TYR A 32 15.13 17.48 -19.78
N THR A 33 14.47 16.49 -19.16
CA THR A 33 13.21 15.91 -19.65
C THR A 33 12.23 15.67 -18.48
N HIS A 34 11.34 16.65 -18.31
CA HIS A 34 9.98 16.63 -17.74
C HIS A 34 9.54 15.42 -16.88
N SER A 35 9.60 15.59 -15.55
CA SER A 35 8.70 14.94 -14.59
C SER A 35 7.92 16.05 -13.87
N PHE A 36 6.67 16.26 -14.27
CA PHE A 36 5.79 17.24 -13.63
C PHE A 36 5.17 16.66 -12.35
N THR A 37 5.75 17.02 -11.22
CA THR A 37 5.09 17.00 -9.91
C THR A 37 4.20 18.25 -9.81
N ILE A 38 2.94 18.17 -10.23
CA ILE A 38 1.94 19.18 -9.85
C ILE A 38 1.00 18.52 -8.85
N LEU A 39 1.30 18.70 -7.56
CA LEU A 39 0.30 18.77 -6.49
C LEU A 39 0.91 19.17 -5.14
N SER A 40 2.21 18.95 -4.90
CA SER A 40 2.82 19.29 -3.59
C SER A 40 3.22 20.76 -3.41
N HIS A 41 3.36 21.54 -4.50
CA HIS A 41 3.86 22.94 -4.43
C HIS A 41 2.79 24.03 -4.64
N LEU A 42 1.51 23.67 -4.81
CA LEU A 42 0.40 24.62 -4.98
C LEU A 42 -0.57 24.64 -3.78
N ILE A 43 -0.11 24.19 -2.61
CA ILE A 43 -0.84 24.32 -1.35
C ILE A 43 -0.07 25.32 -0.51
N ASN A 44 -0.62 26.52 -0.41
CA ASN A 44 -0.11 27.60 0.43
C ASN A 44 -0.01 27.07 1.88
N GLU A 45 1.08 27.38 2.60
CA GLU A 45 1.33 26.90 3.97
C GLU A 45 0.20 27.30 4.95
N GLU A 46 -0.53 28.38 4.67
CA GLU A 46 -1.74 28.77 5.41
C GLU A 46 -2.91 27.78 5.26
N VAL A 47 -3.06 27.12 4.11
CA VAL A 47 -4.18 26.20 3.82
C VAL A 47 -3.94 24.81 4.42
N LYS A 48 -2.68 24.34 4.48
CA LYS A 48 -2.33 23.12 5.23
C LYS A 48 -2.69 23.22 6.71
N ASN A 49 -2.54 24.42 7.28
CA ASN A 49 -2.83 24.71 8.68
C ASN A 49 -4.34 24.90 8.99
N GLN A 50 -5.17 25.19 7.99
CA GLN A 50 -6.62 25.36 8.16
C GLN A 50 -7.45 24.13 7.74
N HIS A 51 -6.94 23.27 6.85
CA HIS A 51 -7.62 22.04 6.39
C HIS A 51 -6.63 20.89 6.15
N PRO A 52 -6.40 19.99 7.13
CA PRO A 52 -5.30 19.03 7.09
C PRO A 52 -5.48 17.83 6.13
N LYS A 53 -6.63 17.68 5.45
CA LYS A 53 -6.95 16.51 4.60
C LYS A 53 -7.35 16.84 3.16
N ILE A 54 -6.82 17.92 2.60
CA ILE A 54 -6.83 18.13 1.14
C ILE A 54 -5.77 17.20 0.54
N MET A 55 -6.05 16.51 -0.57
CA MET A 55 -5.18 15.51 -1.20
C MET A 55 -3.72 15.99 -1.36
N THR A 56 -2.92 15.71 -0.33
CA THR A 56 -1.46 15.56 -0.37
C THR A 56 -1.07 14.10 -0.21
N GLY A 57 -2.01 13.17 -0.42
CA GLY A 57 -1.70 11.78 -0.66
C GLY A 57 -0.88 11.74 -1.94
N ALA A 58 0.43 11.66 -1.79
CA ALA A 58 1.32 11.70 -2.91
C ALA A 58 0.98 10.48 -3.79
N LEU A 59 0.59 10.73 -5.04
CA LEU A 59 0.61 9.72 -6.11
C LEU A 59 2.05 9.23 -6.38
N THR A 60 3.00 9.48 -5.47
CA THR A 60 4.37 8.96 -5.49
C THR A 60 4.29 7.48 -5.15
N MET A 61 4.14 6.70 -6.20
CA MET A 61 4.57 5.32 -6.19
C MET A 61 6.06 5.31 -5.86
N HIS A 62 6.40 4.95 -4.62
CA HIS A 62 7.79 4.71 -4.25
C HIS A 62 8.24 3.45 -5.00
N SER A 63 9.11 3.62 -6.01
CA SER A 63 9.74 2.49 -6.68
C SER A 63 10.59 1.75 -5.65
N SER A 64 10.14 0.56 -5.26
CA SER A 64 10.89 -0.27 -4.32
C SER A 64 12.24 -0.67 -4.95
N PRO A 65 13.37 -0.56 -4.21
CA PRO A 65 14.68 -0.92 -4.76
C PRO A 65 14.91 -2.43 -4.87
N PHE A 66 13.95 -3.26 -4.43
CA PHE A 66 14.08 -4.72 -4.47
C PHE A 66 13.76 -5.26 -5.87
N ARG A 67 14.65 -6.09 -6.40
CA ARG A 67 14.55 -6.67 -7.74
C ARG A 67 13.62 -7.88 -7.76
N HIS A 68 13.60 -8.67 -6.70
CA HIS A 68 12.82 -9.89 -6.61
C HIS A 68 11.34 -9.58 -6.27
N PRO A 69 10.35 -10.05 -7.06
CA PRO A 69 8.94 -9.68 -6.88
C PRO A 69 8.38 -10.07 -5.51
N LEU A 70 8.70 -11.28 -5.01
CA LEU A 70 8.22 -11.71 -3.70
C LEU A 70 8.85 -10.92 -2.55
N VAL A 71 10.07 -10.40 -2.72
CA VAL A 71 10.71 -9.56 -1.71
C VAL A 71 10.12 -8.15 -1.75
N ARG A 72 9.75 -7.62 -2.93
CA ARG A 72 8.93 -6.40 -3.02
C ARG A 72 7.58 -6.55 -2.32
N ASP A 73 6.88 -7.66 -2.53
CA ASP A 73 5.60 -7.91 -1.87
C ASP A 73 5.77 -8.03 -0.35
N LEU A 74 6.84 -8.68 0.12
CA LEU A 74 7.16 -8.75 1.55
C LEU A 74 7.48 -7.36 2.12
N ALA A 75 8.32 -6.59 1.43
CA ALA A 75 8.66 -5.24 1.81
C ALA A 75 7.41 -4.35 1.87
N TRP A 76 6.53 -4.46 0.88
CA TRP A 76 5.24 -3.78 0.87
C TRP A 76 4.37 -4.21 2.05
N ALA A 77 4.27 -5.52 2.31
CA ALA A 77 3.45 -6.04 3.39
C ALA A 77 3.90 -5.54 4.77
N LEU A 78 5.21 -5.30 4.97
CA LEU A 78 5.79 -4.84 6.23
C LEU A 78 5.83 -3.30 6.33
N LEU A 79 6.27 -2.63 5.26
CA LEU A 79 6.74 -1.24 5.29
C LEU A 79 5.86 -0.25 4.52
N SER A 80 4.89 -0.71 3.74
CA SER A 80 3.93 0.22 3.11
C SER A 80 3.09 0.93 4.16
N PRO A 81 2.48 2.10 3.86
CA PRO A 81 1.56 2.75 4.76
C PRO A 81 0.40 1.87 5.23
N ASN A 82 -0.05 2.08 6.47
CA ASN A 82 -1.29 1.44 6.93
C ASN A 82 -2.49 2.05 6.20
N LEU A 83 -3.54 1.25 5.96
CA LEU A 83 -4.74 1.78 5.29
C LEU A 83 -5.50 2.78 6.19
N LEU A 84 -5.46 2.55 7.50
CA LEU A 84 -6.15 3.36 8.49
C LEU A 84 -5.17 4.23 9.26
N SER A 85 -5.63 5.39 9.70
CA SER A 85 -4.88 6.23 10.61
C SER A 85 -4.88 5.63 12.03
N ALA A 86 -3.84 5.92 12.82
CA ALA A 86 -3.71 5.42 14.19
C ALA A 86 -4.90 5.81 15.08
N HIS A 87 -5.45 7.01 14.89
CA HIS A 87 -6.61 7.49 15.66
C HIS A 87 -7.91 6.74 15.35
N ALA A 88 -7.97 5.95 14.27
CA ALA A 88 -9.12 5.13 13.94
C ALA A 88 -9.13 3.77 14.68
N LEU A 89 -8.04 3.41 15.36
CA LEU A 89 -7.95 2.13 16.07
C LEU A 89 -8.70 2.18 17.40
N PRO A 90 -9.34 1.08 17.82
CA PRO A 90 -9.88 0.96 19.17
C PRO A 90 -8.78 1.10 20.24
N GLU A 91 -9.17 1.54 21.44
CA GLU A 91 -8.27 1.64 22.58
C GLU A 91 -7.58 0.30 22.89
N GLY A 92 -6.28 0.36 23.19
CA GLY A 92 -5.46 -0.83 23.47
C GLY A 92 -5.00 -1.62 22.25
N ILE A 93 -5.39 -1.21 21.03
CA ILE A 93 -4.91 -1.78 19.77
C ILE A 93 -3.86 -0.87 19.15
N SER A 94 -2.79 -1.46 18.61
CA SER A 94 -1.75 -0.73 17.87
C SER A 94 -1.52 -1.36 16.50
N PHE A 95 -0.96 -0.62 15.55
CA PHE A 95 -0.44 -1.25 14.34
C PHE A 95 0.79 -2.09 14.68
N LEU A 96 0.96 -3.21 13.98
CA LEU A 96 2.17 -4.02 14.12
C LEU A 96 3.41 -3.24 13.65
N PHE A 97 3.27 -2.48 12.56
CA PHE A 97 4.28 -1.54 12.07
C PHE A 97 3.66 -0.12 11.93
N PRO A 98 3.80 0.76 12.95
CA PRO A 98 3.29 2.13 12.89
C PRO A 98 4.00 2.96 11.82
N THR A 99 3.24 3.79 11.09
CA THR A 99 3.75 4.63 9.98
C THR A 99 4.55 5.85 10.46
N ASP A 100 4.33 6.32 11.69
CA ASP A 100 5.11 7.42 12.31
C ASP A 100 6.59 7.06 12.55
N LEU A 101 6.97 5.79 12.32
CA LEU A 101 8.34 5.29 12.38
C LEU A 101 9.14 5.51 11.09
N PHE A 102 8.48 5.95 10.01
CA PHE A 102 9.12 6.16 8.72
C PHE A 102 9.21 7.66 8.48
N PRO A 103 10.42 8.26 8.53
CA PRO A 103 10.62 9.55 7.92
C PRO A 103 10.17 9.43 6.46
N THR A 104 9.17 10.22 6.08
CA THR A 104 8.71 10.39 4.68
C THR A 104 9.87 10.77 3.74
N ASP A 105 11.01 11.14 4.29
CA ASP A 105 12.22 11.58 3.60
C ASP A 105 13.25 10.44 3.34
N LEU A 106 12.99 9.19 3.73
CA LEU A 106 13.95 8.07 3.56
C LEU A 106 13.99 7.41 2.15
N PHE A 107 13.48 8.10 1.13
CA PHE A 107 13.96 7.92 -0.24
C PHE A 107 14.71 9.17 -0.74
N PRO A 108 15.85 9.57 -0.16
CA PRO A 108 16.71 10.55 -0.81
C PRO A 108 17.48 9.86 -1.93
N THR A 109 17.37 10.42 -3.13
CA THR A 109 18.13 9.99 -4.30
C THR A 109 19.63 10.16 -4.13
N ASP A 110 20.11 11.01 -3.22
CA ASP A 110 21.52 11.16 -2.92
C ASP A 110 21.69 11.71 -1.50
N LEU A 111 22.69 11.22 -0.77
CA LEU A 111 23.17 11.62 0.57
C LEU A 111 22.56 10.85 1.76
N LEU A 112 23.39 9.94 2.32
CA LEU A 112 23.27 9.38 3.66
C LEU A 112 23.13 10.50 4.72
N PRO A 113 22.11 10.48 5.60
CA PRO A 113 22.04 11.43 6.70
C PRO A 113 23.08 11.07 7.77
N THR A 114 23.89 12.04 8.17
CA THR A 114 24.98 11.90 9.14
C THR A 114 24.55 11.97 10.60
N LYS A 115 23.25 11.94 10.93
CA LYS A 115 22.76 11.85 12.32
C LYS A 115 21.38 11.17 12.38
N VAL A 116 21.37 9.97 12.96
CA VAL A 116 20.21 9.11 13.22
C VAL A 116 19.75 9.26 14.68
N PRO A 117 18.45 9.43 15.00
CA PRO A 117 17.94 9.35 16.36
C PRO A 117 17.86 7.90 16.90
N ASP A 118 18.40 7.69 18.10
CA ASP A 118 19.04 6.46 18.60
C ASP A 118 18.16 5.28 19.14
N CYS A 119 16.91 5.05 18.71
CA CYS A 119 16.25 3.78 19.10
C CYS A 119 15.27 3.17 18.10
N HIS A 120 14.43 3.96 17.43
CA HIS A 120 13.41 3.45 16.49
C HIS A 120 13.91 3.31 15.05
N ASP A 121 14.97 4.03 14.68
CA ASP A 121 15.68 3.87 13.40
C ASP A 121 16.27 2.45 13.26
N THR A 122 16.50 1.75 14.38
CA THR A 122 17.12 0.43 14.38
C THR A 122 16.22 -0.69 13.84
N GLN A 123 14.90 -0.66 14.07
CA GLN A 123 14.02 -1.75 13.63
C GLN A 123 13.78 -1.68 12.12
N TYR A 124 13.48 -0.49 11.60
CA TYR A 124 13.40 -0.25 10.16
C TYR A 124 14.71 -0.66 9.48
N HIS A 125 15.85 -0.18 9.98
CA HIS A 125 17.15 -0.51 9.42
C HIS A 125 17.44 -2.01 9.43
N LYS A 126 17.07 -2.73 10.49
CA LYS A 126 17.19 -4.20 10.56
C LYS A 126 16.33 -4.90 9.52
N ILE A 127 15.05 -4.52 9.40
CA ILE A 127 14.13 -5.10 8.41
C ILE A 127 14.64 -4.81 7.00
N TRP A 128 15.03 -3.57 6.72
CA TRP A 128 15.54 -3.14 5.43
C TRP A 128 16.82 -3.90 5.03
N THR A 129 17.79 -4.01 5.95
CA THR A 129 19.04 -4.75 5.72
C THR A 129 18.76 -6.23 5.45
N TRP A 130 17.85 -6.82 6.22
CA TRP A 130 17.42 -8.20 6.02
C TRP A 130 16.71 -8.41 4.67
N LEU A 131 15.82 -7.50 4.27
CA LEU A 131 15.15 -7.54 2.97
C LEU A 131 16.16 -7.43 1.83
N LYS A 132 17.19 -6.59 1.93
CA LYS A 132 18.28 -6.52 0.93
C LYS A 132 19.02 -7.84 0.79
N ALA A 133 19.40 -8.46 1.90
CA ALA A 133 20.06 -9.77 1.88
C ALA A 133 19.14 -10.87 1.32
N LEU A 134 17.83 -10.78 1.59
CA LEU A 134 16.83 -11.70 1.06
C LEU A 134 16.58 -11.49 -0.44
N ASP A 135 16.65 -10.26 -0.94
CA ASP A 135 16.53 -9.94 -2.38
C ASP A 135 17.65 -10.59 -3.20
N GLU A 136 18.87 -10.65 -2.65
CA GLU A 136 20.00 -11.35 -3.25
C GLU A 136 19.87 -12.89 -3.21
N ARG A 137 19.17 -13.42 -2.18
CA ARG A 137 18.99 -14.87 -1.95
C ARG A 137 17.55 -15.21 -1.55
N PRO A 138 16.60 -15.19 -2.50
CA PRO A 138 15.17 -15.28 -2.20
C PRO A 138 14.67 -16.72 -1.97
N GLN A 139 15.52 -17.74 -2.09
CA GLN A 139 15.13 -19.14 -2.20
C GLN A 139 14.31 -19.63 -0.99
N THR A 140 14.61 -19.15 0.21
CA THR A 140 13.86 -19.50 1.43
C THR A 140 12.44 -18.93 1.39
N LEU A 141 12.28 -17.69 0.91
CA LEU A 141 10.97 -17.05 0.75
C LEU A 141 10.14 -17.75 -0.34
N GLU A 142 10.76 -18.05 -1.48
CA GLU A 142 10.12 -18.80 -2.56
C GLU A 142 9.62 -20.15 -2.06
N SER A 143 10.49 -20.92 -1.41
CA SER A 143 10.15 -22.24 -0.87
C SER A 143 9.00 -22.17 0.14
N HIS A 144 9.00 -21.14 1.01
CA HIS A 144 7.92 -20.91 1.97
C HIS A 144 6.57 -20.69 1.26
N LEU A 145 6.54 -19.83 0.24
CA LEU A 145 5.31 -19.50 -0.48
C LEU A 145 4.85 -20.61 -1.45
N LEU A 146 5.75 -21.47 -1.93
CA LEU A 146 5.42 -22.61 -2.79
C LEU A 146 4.63 -23.71 -2.07
N THR A 147 4.74 -23.81 -0.74
CA THR A 147 3.98 -24.80 0.05
C THR A 147 2.47 -24.52 0.09
N GLN A 148 2.01 -23.42 -0.54
CA GLN A 148 0.64 -22.94 -0.45
C GLN A 148 -0.25 -23.48 -1.58
N GLY A 149 -1.43 -24.00 -1.22
CA GLY A 149 -2.45 -24.44 -2.18
C GLY A 149 -3.38 -23.33 -2.69
N SER A 150 -3.31 -22.11 -2.12
CA SER A 150 -4.26 -21.02 -2.41
C SER A 150 -3.60 -19.83 -3.08
N ARG A 151 -4.16 -19.41 -4.22
CA ARG A 151 -3.77 -18.19 -4.96
C ARG A 151 -4.49 -16.92 -4.48
N ARG A 152 -5.25 -16.97 -3.39
CA ARG A 152 -5.95 -15.78 -2.87
C ARG A 152 -4.95 -14.80 -2.26
N ILE A 153 -5.04 -13.52 -2.64
CA ILE A 153 -4.15 -12.46 -2.16
C ILE A 153 -4.08 -12.35 -0.63
N GLY A 154 -5.20 -12.52 0.07
CA GLY A 154 -5.21 -12.49 1.54
C GLY A 154 -4.37 -13.61 2.15
N VAL A 155 -4.43 -14.81 1.59
CA VAL A 155 -3.60 -15.94 2.03
C VAL A 155 -2.13 -15.66 1.75
N GLN A 156 -1.78 -15.13 0.57
CA GLN A 156 -0.40 -14.77 0.25
C GLN A 156 0.14 -13.72 1.23
N PHE A 157 -0.65 -12.68 1.53
CA PHE A 157 -0.30 -11.65 2.50
C PHE A 157 -0.04 -12.23 3.91
N GLU A 158 -0.91 -13.11 4.41
CA GLU A 158 -0.69 -13.81 5.67
C GLU A 158 0.62 -14.61 5.65
N GLN A 159 0.94 -15.30 4.55
CA GLN A 159 2.16 -16.10 4.46
C GLN A 159 3.44 -15.25 4.36
N LEU A 160 3.37 -14.07 3.77
CA LEU A 160 4.47 -13.10 3.81
C LEU A 160 4.76 -12.67 5.27
N LEU A 161 3.71 -12.37 6.05
CA LEU A 161 3.86 -12.05 7.47
C LEU A 161 4.35 -13.26 8.28
N ALA A 162 3.82 -14.45 8.02
CA ALA A 162 4.27 -15.68 8.66
C ALA A 162 5.75 -15.96 8.41
N PHE A 163 6.23 -15.71 7.19
CA PHE A 163 7.64 -15.79 6.84
C PHE A 163 8.47 -14.80 7.64
N TYR A 164 8.03 -13.54 7.73
CA TYR A 164 8.71 -12.53 8.55
C TYR A 164 8.84 -12.95 10.02
N PHE A 165 7.78 -13.50 10.64
CA PHE A 165 7.87 -13.94 12.03
C PHE A 165 8.80 -15.13 12.24
N GLN A 166 8.98 -15.99 11.23
CA GLN A 166 9.83 -17.18 11.34
C GLN A 166 11.29 -16.95 10.97
N TYR A 167 11.57 -16.01 10.06
CA TYR A 167 12.89 -15.82 9.47
C TYR A 167 13.41 -14.38 9.54
N GLY A 168 12.57 -13.44 9.97
CA GLY A 168 12.91 -12.02 10.07
C GLY A 168 13.89 -11.72 11.22
N PRO A 169 14.32 -10.46 11.33
CA PRO A 169 15.34 -10.04 12.30
C PRO A 169 14.99 -10.35 13.77
N GLU A 170 13.69 -10.43 14.08
CA GLU A 170 13.19 -10.67 15.43
C GLU A 170 12.69 -12.10 15.64
N ALA A 171 12.89 -13.03 14.70
CA ALA A 171 12.37 -14.39 14.81
C ALA A 171 12.79 -15.12 16.11
N ASN A 172 14.01 -14.86 16.61
CA ASN A 172 14.52 -15.46 17.84
C ASN A 172 13.85 -14.92 19.13
N THR A 173 13.00 -13.90 19.04
CA THR A 173 12.20 -13.37 20.15
C THR A 173 10.79 -13.97 20.19
N ILE A 174 10.48 -14.89 19.26
CA ILE A 174 9.16 -15.51 19.11
C ILE A 174 9.22 -16.97 19.55
N ALA A 175 8.44 -17.30 20.58
CA ALA A 175 8.18 -18.65 21.04
C ALA A 175 6.74 -19.07 20.75
N ASP A 176 6.52 -20.38 20.56
CA ASP A 176 5.19 -20.97 20.41
C ASP A 176 4.33 -20.31 19.33
N PHE A 177 4.95 -19.91 18.20
CA PHE A 177 4.25 -19.26 17.09
C PHE A 177 3.13 -20.15 16.50
N ARG A 178 1.92 -19.61 16.44
CA ARG A 178 0.73 -20.23 15.86
C ARG A 178 0.13 -19.32 14.79
N GLN A 179 -0.40 -19.94 13.75
CA GLN A 179 -1.19 -19.30 12.70
C GLN A 179 -2.60 -19.86 12.72
N ARG A 180 -3.60 -19.04 12.35
CA ARG A 180 -4.99 -19.46 12.11
C ARG A 180 -5.60 -20.25 13.26
N VAL A 181 -5.42 -19.75 14.49
CA VAL A 181 -5.84 -20.43 15.71
C VAL A 181 -7.37 -20.41 15.80
N GLN A 182 -8.00 -21.55 15.52
CA GLN A 182 -9.45 -21.68 15.62
C GLN A 182 -9.90 -21.62 17.08
N ILE A 183 -10.85 -20.73 17.37
CA ILE A 183 -11.48 -20.64 18.67
C ILE A 183 -12.84 -21.34 18.61
N HIS A 184 -13.01 -22.35 19.45
CA HIS A 184 -14.21 -23.17 19.50
C HIS A 184 -14.97 -22.96 20.81
N GLN A 185 -16.30 -22.88 20.72
CA GLN A 185 -17.18 -22.89 21.87
C GLN A 185 -17.50 -24.33 22.28
N SER A 186 -17.05 -24.72 23.49
CA SER A 186 -17.10 -26.11 23.98
C SER A 186 -18.44 -26.54 24.60
N HIS A 187 -19.39 -25.62 24.76
CA HIS A 187 -20.67 -25.90 25.46
C HIS A 187 -21.74 -26.62 24.62
N SER A 188 -21.38 -27.17 23.45
CA SER A 188 -22.30 -27.86 22.53
C SER A 188 -21.79 -29.26 22.19
N ARG A 189 -22.69 -30.20 21.88
CA ARG A 189 -22.36 -31.56 21.39
C ARG A 189 -21.45 -31.56 20.16
N THR A 190 -21.46 -30.48 19.39
CA THR A 190 -20.52 -30.22 18.30
C THR A 190 -19.85 -28.87 18.53
N PRO A 191 -18.52 -28.80 18.67
CA PRO A 191 -17.82 -27.54 18.93
C PRO A 191 -18.06 -26.57 17.77
N LYS A 192 -18.64 -25.41 18.07
CA LYS A 192 -18.89 -24.35 17.09
C LYS A 192 -17.67 -23.44 17.04
N THR A 193 -17.09 -23.24 15.87
CA THR A 193 -16.07 -22.19 15.67
C THR A 193 -16.72 -20.82 15.82
N ILE A 194 -16.21 -20.02 16.75
CA ILE A 194 -16.66 -18.63 16.98
C ILE A 194 -15.77 -17.61 16.27
N GLY A 195 -14.54 -18.01 15.93
CA GLY A 195 -13.62 -17.19 15.17
C GLY A 195 -12.25 -17.84 15.05
N GLU A 196 -11.32 -17.07 14.52
CA GLU A 196 -9.93 -17.44 14.27
C GLU A 196 -9.05 -16.26 14.67
N LEU A 197 -7.94 -16.52 15.34
CA LEU A 197 -6.86 -15.54 15.53
C LEU A 197 -5.81 -15.78 14.45
N ASP A 198 -5.52 -14.78 13.61
CA ASP A 198 -4.65 -14.98 12.44
C ASP A 198 -3.22 -15.37 12.87
N PHE A 199 -2.64 -14.66 13.84
CA PHE A 199 -1.35 -15.00 14.45
C PHE A 199 -1.39 -14.87 15.97
N LEU A 200 -0.76 -15.82 16.66
CA LEU A 200 -0.59 -15.80 18.11
C LEU A 200 0.77 -16.36 18.48
N TRP A 201 1.52 -15.66 19.33
CA TRP A 201 2.78 -16.18 19.87
C TRP A 201 3.07 -15.66 21.26
N ARG A 202 3.99 -16.35 21.94
CA ARG A 202 4.56 -15.92 23.21
C ARG A 202 5.92 -15.27 22.96
N CYS A 203 6.22 -14.19 23.65
CA CYS A 203 7.53 -13.56 23.56
C CYS A 203 8.58 -14.42 24.26
N GLN A 204 9.78 -14.50 23.66
CA GLN A 204 10.95 -15.16 24.19
C GLN A 204 12.04 -14.12 24.48
N SER A 205 12.71 -14.25 25.63
CA SER A 205 13.94 -13.50 25.90
C SER A 205 15.13 -14.26 25.30
N PRO A 206 15.99 -13.61 24.50
CA PRO A 206 17.22 -14.22 23.98
C PRO A 206 18.18 -14.68 25.07
N GLU A 207 18.09 -14.09 26.26
CA GLU A 207 18.93 -14.40 27.42
C GLU A 207 18.05 -14.62 28.64
N GLN A 208 18.29 -15.68 29.40
CA GLN A 208 17.63 -15.98 30.69
C GLN A 208 17.90 -14.93 31.79
N ARG A 209 18.32 -13.70 31.42
CA ARG A 209 18.73 -12.60 32.31
C ARG A 209 17.73 -11.44 32.35
N ILE A 210 16.64 -11.48 31.58
CA ILE A 210 15.58 -10.47 31.68
C ILE A 210 14.47 -10.98 32.60
N ALA A 211 13.90 -10.03 33.35
CA ALA A 211 12.92 -10.24 34.41
C ALA A 211 11.81 -11.22 34.02
N PRO A 212 11.40 -12.10 34.95
CA PRO A 212 10.50 -13.19 34.67
C PRO A 212 9.14 -12.80 34.07
N GLU A 213 8.71 -11.57 34.28
CA GLU A 213 7.47 -11.05 33.69
C GLU A 213 7.44 -11.05 32.15
N ILE A 214 8.58 -10.93 31.44
CA ILE A 214 8.57 -10.78 29.97
C ILE A 214 8.17 -12.08 29.25
N TYR A 215 8.52 -13.25 29.79
CA TYR A 215 8.23 -14.54 29.14
C TYR A 215 6.74 -14.95 29.20
N LYS A 216 5.93 -14.20 29.95
CA LYS A 216 4.46 -14.32 30.04
C LYS A 216 3.73 -13.33 29.14
N THR A 217 4.46 -12.52 28.37
CA THR A 217 3.87 -11.64 27.36
C THR A 217 3.67 -12.39 26.05
N GLY A 218 2.59 -12.11 25.36
CA GLY A 218 2.30 -12.66 24.04
C GLY A 218 1.73 -11.59 23.12
N SER A 219 1.68 -11.91 21.85
CA SER A 219 1.12 -11.03 20.84
C SER A 219 0.10 -11.77 19.99
N HIS A 220 -1.02 -11.10 19.73
CA HIS A 220 -2.04 -11.47 18.76
C HIS A 220 -1.99 -10.44 17.64
N VAL A 221 -1.95 -10.89 16.38
CA VAL A 221 -2.04 -10.01 15.21
C VAL A 221 -3.24 -10.44 14.38
N GLU A 222 -4.11 -9.48 14.05
CA GLU A 222 -5.07 -9.61 12.95
C GLU A 222 -4.47 -9.02 11.68
N ALA A 223 -4.51 -9.77 10.58
CA ALA A 223 -3.91 -9.40 9.31
C ALA A 223 -4.96 -9.28 8.21
N ALA A 224 -4.89 -8.22 7.43
CA ALA A 224 -5.74 -8.07 6.27
C ALA A 224 -5.09 -7.21 5.19
N VAL A 225 -5.32 -7.60 3.94
CA VAL A 225 -5.03 -6.77 2.77
C VAL A 225 -6.32 -6.47 2.03
N LYS A 226 -6.59 -5.19 1.74
CA LYS A 226 -7.86 -4.76 1.15
C LYS A 226 -7.70 -3.67 0.09
N PHE A 227 -8.60 -3.70 -0.89
CA PHE A 227 -8.63 -2.76 -2.00
C PHE A 227 -10.07 -2.31 -2.19
N TYR A 228 -10.30 -1.00 -2.21
CA TYR A 228 -11.64 -0.44 -2.36
C TYR A 228 -11.65 0.69 -3.38
N MET A 229 -12.71 0.75 -4.17
CA MET A 229 -13.01 1.83 -5.11
C MET A 229 -14.06 2.74 -4.47
N GLY A 230 -13.78 4.04 -4.41
CA GLY A 230 -14.75 5.04 -3.95
C GLY A 230 -15.86 5.24 -4.98
N ASN A 231 -17.08 5.45 -4.51
CA ASN A 231 -18.24 5.74 -5.35
C ASN A 231 -17.97 6.93 -6.30
N GLY A 232 -18.25 6.75 -7.60
CA GLY A 232 -17.96 7.73 -8.65
C GLY A 232 -19.08 8.73 -8.94
N LYS A 233 -20.17 8.69 -8.17
CA LYS A 233 -21.28 9.65 -8.27
C LYS A 233 -20.88 10.99 -7.64
N ARG A 234 -21.28 12.09 -8.27
CA ARG A 234 -20.92 13.46 -7.86
C ARG A 234 -21.44 13.82 -6.47
N ASP A 235 -22.63 13.37 -6.11
CA ASP A 235 -23.30 13.73 -4.85
C ASP A 235 -23.09 12.69 -3.74
N VAL A 236 -22.06 11.85 -3.85
CA VAL A 236 -21.74 10.84 -2.83
C VAL A 236 -20.59 11.29 -1.98
N ASP A 237 -20.83 11.31 -0.66
CA ASP A 237 -19.82 11.62 0.34
C ASP A 237 -18.89 10.42 0.55
N LEU A 238 -17.64 10.53 0.11
CA LEU A 238 -16.64 9.50 0.37
C LEU A 238 -16.12 9.46 1.81
N GLN A 239 -16.51 10.39 2.68
CA GLN A 239 -16.27 10.23 4.11
C GLN A 239 -17.02 9.02 4.68
N ASP A 240 -18.16 8.64 4.09
CA ASP A 240 -18.90 7.45 4.48
C ASP A 240 -18.17 6.16 4.02
N PRO A 241 -17.68 5.31 4.95
CA PRO A 241 -16.98 4.08 4.61
C PRO A 241 -17.84 3.06 3.85
N TYR A 242 -19.17 3.21 3.78
CA TYR A 242 -20.03 2.37 2.94
C TYR A 242 -19.89 2.67 1.44
N GLN A 243 -19.37 3.84 1.07
CA GLN A 243 -19.17 4.27 -0.31
C GLN A 243 -17.90 3.71 -0.95
N TRP A 244 -17.15 2.90 -0.21
CA TRP A 244 -15.93 2.24 -0.66
C TRP A 244 -16.20 0.75 -0.92
N VAL A 245 -16.26 0.38 -2.20
CA VAL A 245 -16.67 -0.94 -2.68
C VAL A 245 -15.46 -1.73 -3.15
N GLY A 246 -15.34 -2.98 -2.69
CA GLY A 246 -14.25 -3.84 -3.11
C GLY A 246 -14.46 -4.42 -4.52
N PRO A 247 -13.44 -5.08 -5.10
CA PRO A 247 -13.57 -5.80 -6.37
C PRO A 247 -14.65 -6.90 -6.36
N ASN A 248 -14.99 -7.41 -5.18
CA ASN A 248 -16.23 -8.15 -4.96
C ASN A 248 -17.27 -7.16 -4.42
N ARG A 249 -18.41 -7.01 -5.09
CA ARG A 249 -19.44 -6.01 -4.77
C ARG A 249 -20.04 -6.15 -3.37
N ASN A 250 -19.91 -7.33 -2.75
CA ASN A 250 -20.35 -7.57 -1.38
C ASN A 250 -19.32 -7.11 -0.34
N ASP A 251 -18.10 -6.76 -0.76
CA ASP A 251 -17.05 -6.23 0.10
C ASP A 251 -17.18 -4.71 0.18
N ARG A 252 -17.26 -4.17 1.40
CA ARG A 252 -17.31 -2.74 1.68
C ARG A 252 -16.37 -2.42 2.81
N LEU A 253 -15.72 -1.25 2.75
CA LEU A 253 -14.83 -0.81 3.82
C LEU A 253 -15.55 -0.81 5.17
N ALA A 254 -16.73 -0.21 5.27
CA ALA A 254 -17.54 -0.21 6.49
C ALA A 254 -17.77 -1.62 7.07
N LEU A 255 -18.18 -2.58 6.25
CA LEU A 255 -18.44 -3.96 6.71
C LEU A 255 -17.16 -4.66 7.19
N LYS A 256 -16.02 -4.41 6.53
CA LYS A 256 -14.74 -4.94 6.99
C LYS A 256 -14.32 -4.30 8.32
N LEU A 257 -14.49 -2.99 8.47
CA LEU A 257 -14.14 -2.28 9.70
C LEU A 257 -14.99 -2.75 10.89
N ASN A 258 -16.32 -2.83 10.72
CA ASN A 258 -17.22 -3.34 11.76
C ASN A 258 -16.81 -4.76 12.19
N LYS A 259 -16.60 -5.66 11.21
CA LYS A 259 -16.15 -7.03 11.52
C LYS A 259 -14.80 -7.04 12.24
N LEU A 260 -13.88 -6.17 11.83
CA LEU A 260 -12.53 -6.12 12.40
C LEU A 260 -12.56 -5.61 13.85
N PHE A 261 -13.24 -4.50 14.10
CA PHE A 261 -13.26 -3.81 15.40
C PHE A 261 -14.20 -4.46 16.41
N ASP A 262 -15.36 -4.96 15.97
CA ASP A 262 -16.39 -5.49 16.88
C ASP A 262 -16.21 -6.98 17.15
N HIS A 263 -15.50 -7.70 16.28
CA HIS A 263 -15.33 -9.15 16.39
C HIS A 263 -13.88 -9.59 16.42
N GLN A 264 -13.13 -9.39 15.33
CA GLN A 264 -11.80 -10.00 15.16
C GLN A 264 -10.79 -9.56 16.22
N LEU A 265 -10.62 -8.25 16.41
CA LEU A 265 -9.68 -7.70 17.40
C LEU A 265 -10.11 -7.95 18.85
N ARG A 266 -11.42 -8.17 19.08
CA ARG A 266 -11.97 -8.49 20.40
C ARG A 266 -12.00 -9.98 20.71
N LEU A 267 -11.79 -10.84 19.70
CA LEU A 267 -11.92 -12.29 19.84
C LEU A 267 -10.97 -12.84 20.91
N SER A 268 -9.77 -12.26 21.03
CA SER A 268 -8.80 -12.66 22.04
C SER A 268 -9.31 -12.46 23.47
N HIS A 269 -10.25 -11.54 23.72
CA HIS A 269 -10.86 -11.33 25.05
C HIS A 269 -11.99 -12.31 25.36
N HIS A 270 -12.46 -13.10 24.39
CA HIS A 270 -13.50 -14.10 24.64
C HIS A 270 -12.96 -15.23 25.54
N ASP A 271 -13.75 -15.72 26.50
CA ASP A 271 -13.32 -16.76 27.46
C ASP A 271 -12.69 -18.00 26.81
N CYS A 272 -13.30 -18.50 25.73
CA CYS A 272 -12.74 -19.61 24.96
C CYS A 272 -11.37 -19.29 24.33
N ALA A 273 -11.13 -18.04 23.90
CA ALA A 273 -9.82 -17.64 23.40
C ALA A 273 -8.81 -17.48 24.54
N GLN A 274 -9.23 -16.89 25.67
CA GLN A 274 -8.40 -16.75 26.86
C GLN A 274 -7.91 -18.11 27.37
N ALA A 275 -8.75 -19.15 27.35
CA ALA A 275 -8.32 -20.51 27.69
C ALA A 275 -7.18 -21.03 26.78
N VAL A 276 -7.25 -20.75 25.46
CA VAL A 276 -6.19 -21.11 24.51
C VAL A 276 -4.92 -20.29 24.75
N ILE A 277 -5.06 -18.99 25.00
CA ILE A 277 -3.95 -18.07 25.26
C ILE A 277 -3.21 -18.44 26.56
N SER A 278 -3.95 -18.69 27.66
CA SER A 278 -3.36 -19.12 28.93
C SER A 278 -2.71 -20.49 28.85
N ALA A 279 -3.23 -21.41 28.02
CA ALA A 279 -2.59 -22.71 27.77
C ALA A 279 -1.23 -22.58 27.07
N LEU A 280 -0.97 -21.48 26.37
CA LEU A 280 0.36 -21.14 25.83
C LEU A 280 1.28 -20.47 26.86
N GLY A 281 0.83 -20.25 28.09
CA GLY A 281 1.59 -19.56 29.14
C GLY A 281 1.64 -18.04 28.98
N ILE A 282 0.71 -17.47 28.22
CA ILE A 282 0.58 -16.01 28.04
C ILE A 282 -0.37 -15.47 29.11
N GLU A 283 0.12 -14.52 29.93
CA GLU A 283 -0.66 -13.81 30.95
C GLU A 283 -1.00 -12.38 30.51
N VAL A 284 -0.14 -11.77 29.69
CA VAL A 284 -0.35 -10.43 29.14
C VAL A 284 -0.33 -10.51 27.62
N LEU A 285 -1.45 -10.23 26.98
CA LEU A 285 -1.58 -10.25 25.53
C LEU A 285 -1.58 -8.82 24.98
N ARG A 286 -0.76 -8.56 23.96
CA ARG A 286 -0.84 -7.36 23.13
C ARG A 286 -1.52 -7.70 21.81
N THR A 287 -2.48 -6.89 21.41
CA THR A 287 -3.21 -7.11 20.14
C THR A 287 -2.79 -6.05 19.13
N TYR A 288 -2.43 -6.49 17.94
CA TYR A 288 -1.99 -5.64 16.85
C TYR A 288 -2.85 -5.82 15.61
N LEU A 289 -2.93 -4.76 14.81
CA LEU A 289 -3.51 -4.78 13.47
C LEU A 289 -2.43 -4.64 12.41
N GLN A 290 -2.47 -5.48 11.39
CA GLN A 290 -1.73 -5.32 10.15
C GLN A 290 -2.72 -5.21 8.97
N LEU A 291 -3.28 -4.02 8.77
CA LEU A 291 -4.22 -3.72 7.69
C LEU A 291 -3.53 -2.87 6.61
N LYS A 292 -3.12 -3.54 5.53
CA LYS A 292 -2.54 -2.90 4.34
C LYS A 292 -3.55 -2.86 3.20
N GLY A 293 -3.30 -2.02 2.20
CA GLY A 293 -4.23 -1.88 1.11
C GLY A 293 -4.03 -0.63 0.29
N ARG A 294 -4.95 -0.44 -0.66
CA ARG A 294 -4.99 0.75 -1.50
C ARG A 294 -6.43 1.16 -1.77
N LEU A 295 -6.66 2.47 -1.73
CA LEU A 295 -7.92 3.07 -2.14
C LEU A 295 -7.84 3.53 -3.58
N PHE A 296 -8.92 3.37 -4.33
CA PHE A 296 -9.01 3.76 -5.73
C PHE A 296 -10.06 4.83 -5.89
N LEU A 297 -9.66 5.96 -6.44
CA LEU A 297 -10.51 7.12 -6.66
C LEU A 297 -11.06 7.09 -8.09
N PRO A 298 -12.28 7.57 -8.32
CA PRO A 298 -12.81 7.75 -9.67
C PRO A 298 -11.85 8.58 -10.54
N TRP A 299 -11.45 8.04 -11.71
CA TRP A 299 -10.52 8.70 -12.64
C TRP A 299 -10.99 10.09 -13.06
N ARG A 300 -12.29 10.28 -13.23
CA ARG A 300 -12.90 11.58 -13.59
C ARG A 300 -12.51 12.73 -12.64
N TRP A 301 -12.13 12.43 -11.40
CA TRP A 301 -11.66 13.45 -10.45
C TRP A 301 -10.22 13.90 -10.69
N HIS A 302 -9.45 13.12 -11.45
CA HIS A 302 -8.19 13.60 -12.01
C HIS A 302 -8.42 14.77 -12.98
N LEU A 303 -9.58 14.78 -13.66
CA LEU A 303 -9.93 15.73 -14.72
C LEU A 303 -10.72 16.94 -14.22
N ALA A 304 -11.28 16.87 -13.01
CA ALA A 304 -12.15 17.90 -12.48
C ALA A 304 -11.36 19.15 -12.08
N THR A 305 -11.92 20.32 -12.34
CA THR A 305 -11.35 21.57 -11.82
C THR A 305 -11.51 21.63 -10.29
N ARG A 306 -10.67 22.42 -9.60
CA ARG A 306 -10.68 22.53 -8.13
C ARG A 306 -12.05 22.94 -7.56
N GLU A 307 -12.84 23.70 -8.30
CA GLU A 307 -14.19 24.13 -7.90
C GLU A 307 -15.22 22.99 -8.00
N GLU A 308 -14.93 21.95 -8.79
CA GLU A 308 -15.83 20.83 -9.08
C GLU A 308 -15.52 19.57 -8.24
N CYS A 309 -14.36 19.52 -7.58
CA CYS A 309 -13.89 18.33 -6.87
C CYS A 309 -13.42 18.63 -5.44
N THR A 310 -14.29 18.33 -4.47
CA THR A 310 -13.96 18.29 -3.04
C THR A 310 -13.88 16.85 -2.53
N CYS A 311 -13.09 15.99 -3.20
CA CYS A 311 -12.89 14.63 -2.69
C CYS A 311 -12.01 14.67 -1.43
N VAL A 312 -12.62 14.45 -0.28
CA VAL A 312 -11.93 14.26 1.00
C VAL A 312 -11.99 12.77 1.35
N LEU A 313 -10.83 12.18 1.66
CA LEU A 313 -10.78 10.79 2.13
C LEU A 313 -11.45 10.68 3.51
N PRO A 314 -12.06 9.53 3.86
CA PRO A 314 -12.59 9.30 5.19
C PRO A 314 -11.58 9.65 6.26
N ASP A 315 -12.03 10.29 7.34
CA ASP A 315 -11.11 10.74 8.38
C ASP A 315 -10.28 9.60 8.98
N ILE A 316 -10.84 8.40 8.99
CA ILE A 316 -10.25 7.15 9.48
C ILE A 316 -9.12 6.60 8.59
N ILE A 317 -8.95 7.08 7.36
CA ILE A 317 -7.91 6.66 6.42
C ILE A 317 -6.60 7.37 6.75
N ALA A 318 -5.47 6.67 6.64
CA ALA A 318 -4.16 7.28 6.84
C ALA A 318 -3.90 8.34 5.75
N SER A 319 -3.26 9.45 6.12
CA SER A 319 -2.94 10.54 5.18
C SER A 319 -1.99 10.14 4.06
N ASP A 320 -1.15 9.13 4.33
CA ASP A 320 -0.18 8.49 3.45
C ASP A 320 -0.68 7.16 2.88
N ALA A 321 -1.97 6.81 3.09
CA ALA A 321 -2.55 5.60 2.52
C ALA A 321 -2.34 5.56 1.01
N GLU A 322 -1.98 4.39 0.48
CA GLU A 322 -1.75 4.27 -0.95
C GLU A 322 -3.04 4.51 -1.73
N LEU A 323 -2.90 5.28 -2.81
CA LEU A 323 -3.99 5.63 -3.71
C LEU A 323 -3.74 5.07 -5.12
N GLY A 324 -4.82 4.89 -5.86
CA GLY A 324 -4.85 4.62 -7.29
C GLY A 324 -6.13 5.19 -7.90
N PHE A 325 -6.37 4.91 -9.18
CA PHE A 325 -7.60 5.35 -9.83
C PHE A 325 -8.45 4.17 -10.29
N TRP A 326 -9.75 4.34 -10.40
CA TRP A 326 -10.60 3.40 -11.10
C TRP A 326 -11.40 4.10 -12.19
N LEU A 327 -11.73 3.36 -13.24
CA LEU A 327 -12.51 3.84 -14.35
C LEU A 327 -13.40 2.74 -14.91
N ARG A 328 -14.42 3.16 -15.66
CA ARG A 328 -15.22 2.29 -16.51
C ARG A 328 -14.46 1.96 -17.77
N PHE A 329 -14.78 0.84 -18.40
CA PHE A 329 -14.12 0.42 -19.63
C PHE A 329 -14.23 1.47 -20.73
N SER A 330 -15.38 2.14 -20.84
CA SER A 330 -15.62 3.23 -21.77
C SER A 330 -14.72 4.45 -21.55
N GLU A 331 -14.16 4.62 -20.35
CA GLU A 331 -13.29 5.74 -19.99
C GLU A 331 -11.79 5.43 -20.27
N LEU A 332 -11.44 4.18 -20.63
CA LEU A 332 -10.06 3.72 -20.78
C LEU A 332 -9.29 4.46 -21.87
N SER A 333 -9.95 4.77 -22.99
CA SER A 333 -9.32 5.51 -24.09
C SER A 333 -8.82 6.89 -23.66
N SER A 334 -9.51 7.56 -22.72
CA SER A 334 -9.10 8.88 -22.23
C SER A 334 -7.78 8.79 -21.45
N VAL A 335 -7.65 7.78 -20.59
CA VAL A 335 -6.40 7.52 -19.83
C VAL A 335 -5.26 7.18 -20.77
N MET A 336 -5.53 6.34 -21.78
CA MET A 336 -4.54 5.97 -22.80
C MET A 336 -4.04 7.15 -23.61
N ASN A 337 -4.92 8.11 -23.93
CA ASN A 337 -4.55 9.30 -24.70
C ASN A 337 -3.72 10.31 -23.87
N GLU A 338 -3.84 10.30 -22.54
CA GLU A 338 -2.99 11.11 -21.65
C GLU A 338 -1.62 10.48 -21.38
N ALA A 339 -1.47 9.17 -21.59
CA ALA A 339 -0.20 8.50 -21.41
C ALA A 339 0.83 8.99 -22.45
N ALA A 340 2.05 9.29 -21.98
CA ALA A 340 3.15 9.70 -22.85
C ALA A 340 3.51 8.59 -23.84
N THR A 341 3.94 8.99 -25.04
CA THR A 341 4.47 8.08 -26.06
C THR A 341 5.64 7.27 -25.48
N GLY A 342 5.62 5.95 -25.68
CA GLY A 342 6.64 5.04 -25.14
C GLY A 342 6.27 4.40 -23.80
N ASN A 343 5.21 4.85 -23.13
CA ASN A 343 4.68 4.14 -21.97
C ASN A 343 4.06 2.80 -22.39
N ARG A 344 4.08 1.83 -21.48
CA ARG A 344 3.50 0.51 -21.71
C ARG A 344 2.44 0.16 -20.68
N TRP A 345 1.66 -0.87 -21.00
CA TRP A 345 0.56 -1.33 -20.16
C TRP A 345 0.74 -2.80 -19.80
N ALA A 346 0.43 -3.12 -18.56
CA ALA A 346 0.39 -4.48 -18.07
C ALA A 346 -0.91 -4.76 -17.31
N VAL A 347 -1.39 -6.00 -17.38
CA VAL A 347 -2.47 -6.50 -16.53
C VAL A 347 -1.86 -7.09 -15.27
N LEU A 348 -2.36 -6.67 -14.11
CA LEU A 348 -1.93 -7.19 -12.82
C LEU A 348 -2.90 -8.28 -12.39
N THR A 349 -2.41 -9.52 -12.35
CA THR A 349 -3.16 -10.63 -11.75
C THR A 349 -3.26 -10.40 -10.24
N ARG A 350 -4.12 -11.17 -9.56
CA ARG A 350 -4.36 -11.00 -8.11
C ARG A 350 -3.09 -11.05 -7.26
N GLN A 351 -2.02 -11.70 -7.72
CA GLN A 351 -0.74 -11.77 -7.02
C GLN A 351 0.04 -10.44 -7.16
N GLY A 352 -0.07 -9.76 -8.29
CA GLY A 352 0.63 -8.49 -8.56
C GLY A 352 -0.08 -7.24 -8.02
N TRP A 353 -1.05 -7.39 -7.11
CA TRP A 353 -1.83 -6.25 -6.59
C TRP A 353 -1.21 -5.57 -5.37
N MET A 354 -0.25 -6.21 -4.69
CA MET A 354 0.39 -5.69 -3.49
C MET A 354 1.42 -4.62 -3.85
N SER A 355 2.64 -5.01 -4.18
CA SER A 355 3.74 -4.10 -4.46
C SER A 355 3.66 -3.46 -5.85
N THR A 356 4.49 -2.43 -6.06
CA THR A 356 4.74 -1.79 -7.37
C THR A 356 5.15 -2.82 -8.42
N ALA A 357 4.49 -2.81 -9.57
CA ALA A 357 4.86 -3.68 -10.67
C ALA A 357 6.19 -3.22 -11.29
N VAL A 358 7.13 -4.16 -11.40
CA VAL A 358 8.42 -3.96 -12.10
C VAL A 358 8.60 -5.14 -13.03
N CYS A 359 8.83 -4.85 -14.30
CA CYS A 359 8.99 -5.84 -15.35
C CYS A 359 10.34 -5.67 -16.04
N THR A 360 11.03 -6.76 -16.28
CA THR A 360 12.27 -6.77 -17.07
C THR A 360 12.00 -7.38 -18.44
N LEU A 361 12.34 -6.68 -19.51
CA LEU A 361 12.34 -7.25 -20.85
C LEU A 361 13.59 -8.11 -21.01
N SER A 362 13.42 -9.39 -21.38
CA SER A 362 14.55 -10.21 -21.83
C SER A 362 14.89 -9.84 -23.28
N LEU A 363 16.19 -9.83 -23.61
CA LEU A 363 16.73 -9.52 -24.95
C LEU A 363 16.25 -10.49 -26.03
N ASP A 364 15.82 -11.69 -25.65
CA ASP A 364 15.07 -12.57 -26.52
C ASP A 364 13.61 -12.11 -26.48
N SER A 365 13.13 -11.54 -27.59
CA SER A 365 11.86 -10.82 -27.83
C SER A 365 10.53 -11.47 -27.37
N THR A 366 10.58 -12.52 -26.56
CA THR A 366 9.48 -12.97 -25.72
C THR A 366 9.76 -12.55 -24.27
N PRO A 367 8.96 -11.64 -23.67
CA PRO A 367 9.07 -11.37 -22.24
C PRO A 367 8.93 -12.70 -21.51
N SER A 368 9.97 -13.10 -20.77
CA SER A 368 9.87 -14.25 -19.87
C SER A 368 8.90 -13.85 -18.77
N VAL A 369 7.63 -14.23 -18.97
CA VAL A 369 6.60 -14.18 -17.94
C VAL A 369 7.07 -15.12 -16.86
N SER A 370 7.80 -14.61 -15.87
CA SER A 370 7.98 -15.33 -14.63
C SER A 370 6.57 -15.47 -14.06
N HIS A 371 6.00 -16.66 -14.17
CA HIS A 371 4.66 -16.99 -13.66
C HIS A 371 4.49 -16.65 -12.16
N SER A 372 5.58 -16.30 -11.47
CA SER A 372 5.65 -15.83 -10.08
C SER A 372 5.41 -14.33 -9.86
N SER A 373 5.50 -13.46 -10.89
CA SER A 373 5.43 -12.01 -10.70
C SER A 373 4.01 -11.44 -10.68
N GLY A 374 3.01 -12.20 -11.15
CA GLY A 374 1.62 -11.73 -11.21
C GLY A 374 1.36 -10.60 -12.21
N ILE A 375 2.25 -10.44 -13.20
CA ILE A 375 2.16 -9.41 -14.22
C ILE A 375 2.03 -10.07 -15.60
N GLU A 376 1.01 -9.67 -16.35
CA GLU A 376 0.74 -10.13 -17.71
C GLU A 376 0.97 -8.98 -18.70
N TRP A 377 1.99 -9.12 -19.55
CA TRP A 377 2.27 -8.18 -20.62
C TRP A 377 1.20 -8.26 -21.69
N VAL A 378 0.71 -7.09 -22.10
CA VAL A 378 -0.35 -7.00 -23.10
C VAL A 378 0.20 -6.83 -24.52
N SER A 379 1.35 -6.17 -24.66
CA SER A 379 2.06 -6.10 -25.95
C SER A 379 3.55 -5.77 -25.77
N ALA A 380 4.39 -6.37 -26.61
CA ALA A 380 5.82 -6.09 -26.70
C ALA A 380 6.18 -5.00 -27.73
N THR A 381 5.20 -4.46 -28.47
CA THR A 381 5.45 -3.47 -29.54
C THR A 381 5.63 -2.05 -29.01
N ASP A 382 6.61 -1.30 -29.48
CA ASP A 382 6.78 0.12 -29.13
C ASP A 382 5.70 1.03 -29.74
N ASP A 383 4.84 0.51 -30.64
CA ASP A 383 3.73 1.28 -31.17
C ASP A 383 2.62 1.45 -30.12
N ALA A 384 2.39 2.70 -29.70
CA ALA A 384 1.39 3.06 -28.71
C ALA A 384 -0.02 2.66 -29.15
N LYS A 385 -0.36 2.81 -30.45
CA LYS A 385 -1.69 2.46 -30.97
C LYS A 385 -1.94 0.95 -30.91
N ALA A 386 -0.98 0.15 -31.34
CA ALA A 386 -1.07 -1.30 -31.23
C ALA A 386 -1.14 -1.78 -29.77
N THR A 387 -0.37 -1.17 -28.86
CA THR A 387 -0.44 -1.47 -27.42
C THR A 387 -1.82 -1.13 -26.83
N HIS A 388 -2.39 0.03 -27.17
CA HIS A 388 -3.74 0.42 -26.74
C HIS A 388 -4.80 -0.55 -27.27
N SER A 389 -4.72 -0.91 -28.55
CA SER A 389 -5.65 -1.86 -29.17
C SER A 389 -5.59 -3.24 -28.49
N ALA A 390 -4.38 -3.76 -28.23
CA ALA A 390 -4.19 -5.04 -27.56
C ALA A 390 -4.77 -5.03 -26.13
N LEU A 391 -4.61 -3.92 -25.39
CA LEU A 391 -5.18 -3.80 -24.04
C LEU A 391 -6.71 -3.76 -24.06
N CYS A 392 -7.29 -2.98 -24.96
CA CYS A 392 -8.74 -2.93 -25.14
C CYS A 392 -9.31 -4.30 -25.51
N GLU A 393 -8.66 -5.03 -26.44
CA GLU A 393 -9.10 -6.37 -26.83
C GLU A 393 -9.00 -7.36 -25.66
N HIS A 394 -7.88 -7.34 -24.92
CA HIS A 394 -7.68 -8.19 -23.75
C HIS A 394 -8.75 -7.94 -22.69
N ILE A 395 -9.00 -6.67 -22.32
CA ILE A 395 -10.00 -6.32 -21.30
C ILE A 395 -11.41 -6.64 -21.78
N SER A 396 -11.73 -6.37 -23.05
CA SER A 396 -13.03 -6.71 -23.64
C SER A 396 -13.30 -8.21 -23.56
N LYS A 397 -12.32 -9.05 -23.94
CA LYS A 397 -12.41 -10.50 -23.83
C LYS A 397 -12.51 -10.98 -22.38
N TYR A 398 -11.81 -10.31 -21.46
CA TYR A 398 -11.93 -10.60 -20.04
C TYR A 398 -13.35 -10.31 -19.53
N PHE A 399 -13.94 -9.15 -19.85
CA PHE A 399 -15.29 -8.80 -19.42
C PHE A 399 -16.41 -9.62 -20.08
N SER A 400 -16.19 -10.18 -21.27
CA SER A 400 -17.12 -11.14 -21.87
C SER A 400 -17.21 -12.45 -21.08
N THR A 401 -16.20 -12.76 -20.27
CA THR A 401 -16.12 -13.99 -19.47
C THR A 401 -16.34 -13.72 -17.98
N PHE A 402 -15.77 -12.62 -17.48
CA PHE A 402 -15.72 -12.27 -16.08
C PHE A 402 -16.27 -10.87 -15.86
N HIS A 403 -17.44 -10.81 -15.25
CA HIS A 403 -18.06 -9.55 -14.89
C HIS A 403 -17.53 -9.03 -13.55
N ARG A 404 -16.27 -8.61 -13.50
CA ARG A 404 -15.61 -8.07 -12.29
C ARG A 404 -14.43 -7.19 -12.66
N PRO A 405 -13.94 -6.31 -11.77
CA PRO A 405 -12.83 -5.41 -12.07
C PRO A 405 -11.54 -6.16 -12.40
N ILE A 406 -10.74 -5.55 -13.28
CA ILE A 406 -9.38 -5.94 -13.64
C ILE A 406 -8.42 -4.81 -13.24
N LEU A 407 -7.25 -5.15 -12.72
CA LEU A 407 -6.24 -4.16 -12.35
C LEU A 407 -5.22 -4.07 -13.48
N ILE A 408 -4.92 -2.86 -13.93
CA ILE A 408 -3.90 -2.59 -14.94
C ILE A 408 -2.89 -1.60 -14.41
N ALA A 409 -1.69 -1.63 -14.95
CA ALA A 409 -0.58 -0.74 -14.61
C ALA A 409 -0.09 -0.02 -15.86
N LEU A 410 0.13 1.29 -15.73
CA LEU A 410 0.89 2.11 -16.65
C LEU A 410 2.36 2.04 -16.24
N LEU A 411 3.21 1.58 -17.14
CA LEU A 411 4.64 1.38 -16.93
C LEU A 411 5.43 2.40 -17.75
N THR A 412 6.49 2.94 -17.15
CA THR A 412 7.53 3.71 -17.86
C THR A 412 8.84 2.96 -17.81
N ASN A 413 9.69 3.20 -18.78
CA ASN A 413 11.05 2.69 -18.76
C ASN A 413 11.84 3.31 -17.60
N ASP A 414 12.69 2.52 -16.95
CA ASP A 414 13.58 2.99 -15.89
C ASP A 414 14.75 3.77 -16.51
N ALA A 415 14.94 5.01 -16.08
CA ALA A 415 16.02 5.87 -16.58
C ALA A 415 17.44 5.33 -16.26
N GLN A 416 17.56 4.42 -15.29
CA GLN A 416 18.83 3.80 -14.89
C GLN A 416 19.06 2.43 -15.53
N ASP A 417 18.02 1.79 -16.08
CA ASP A 417 18.06 0.47 -16.68
C ASP A 417 17.00 0.37 -17.80
N ASP A 418 17.41 0.58 -19.04
CA ASP A 418 16.53 0.56 -20.21
C ASP A 418 15.81 -0.79 -20.41
N THR A 419 16.22 -1.85 -19.71
CA THR A 419 15.54 -3.16 -19.74
C THR A 419 14.39 -3.27 -18.74
N GLN A 420 14.31 -2.35 -17.77
CA GLN A 420 13.29 -2.35 -16.74
C GLN A 420 12.15 -1.37 -17.02
N TRP A 421 10.95 -1.80 -16.65
CA TRP A 421 9.72 -1.05 -16.76
C TRP A 421 9.06 -1.00 -15.39
N VAL A 422 8.92 0.20 -14.85
CA VAL A 422 8.42 0.44 -13.51
C VAL A 422 7.06 1.09 -13.58
N GLU A 423 6.16 0.62 -12.72
CA GLU A 423 4.81 1.16 -12.64
C GLU A 423 4.80 2.60 -12.13
N GLN A 424 4.15 3.47 -12.90
CA GLN A 424 3.87 4.85 -12.53
C GLN A 424 2.50 5.01 -11.87
N ARG A 425 1.50 4.28 -12.39
CA ARG A 425 0.12 4.35 -11.92
C ARG A 425 -0.57 3.01 -12.15
N ARG A 426 -1.49 2.65 -11.26
CA ARG A 426 -2.42 1.54 -11.45
C ARG A 426 -3.86 2.00 -11.49
N TYR A 427 -4.64 1.25 -12.27
CA TYR A 427 -6.05 1.50 -12.49
C TYR A 427 -6.88 0.25 -12.30
N PHE A 428 -7.95 0.35 -11.51
CA PHE A 428 -9.04 -0.61 -11.66
C PHE A 428 -9.88 -0.23 -12.88
N VAL A 429 -10.01 -1.15 -13.83
CA VAL A 429 -10.97 -1.03 -14.92
C VAL A 429 -12.17 -1.91 -14.58
N THR A 430 -13.36 -1.34 -14.73
CA THR A 430 -14.64 -1.99 -14.41
C THR A 430 -15.51 -2.12 -15.67
N PRO A 431 -16.40 -3.13 -15.76
CA PRO A 431 -17.49 -3.10 -16.74
C PRO A 431 -18.30 -1.79 -16.63
N ASP A 432 -18.86 -1.30 -17.73
CA ASP A 432 -19.55 0.00 -17.73
C ASP A 432 -20.82 0.03 -16.87
N ASP A 433 -21.45 -1.12 -16.69
CA ASP A 433 -22.61 -1.40 -15.83
C ASP A 433 -22.22 -1.86 -14.41
N TRP A 434 -20.93 -1.83 -14.08
CA TRP A 434 -20.44 -2.15 -12.74
C TRP A 434 -20.95 -1.11 -11.73
N GLY A 435 -21.87 -1.55 -10.86
CA GLY A 435 -22.46 -0.70 -9.83
C GLY A 435 -21.46 -0.34 -8.74
N VAL A 436 -20.84 0.84 -8.88
CA VAL A 436 -20.09 1.56 -7.84
C VAL A 436 -20.78 2.90 -7.60
#